data_AF-A0A2N2P1D0-F1
#
_entry.id   AF-A0A2N2P1D0-F1
#
_cell.length_a   1.000
_cell.length_b   1.000
_cell.length_c   1.000
_cell.angle_alpha   90.00
_cell.angle_beta   90.00
_cell.angle_gamma   90.00
#
_symmetry.space_group_name_H-M   'P 1'
#
loop_
_entity.id
_entity.type
_entity.pdbx_description
1 polymer ?
#
loop_
_entity_poly.entity_id
_entity_poly.type
_entity_poly.pdbx_seq_one_letter_code
_entity_poly.pdbx_strand_id
1 'polypeptide(L)'
;MIISLLYPSWDQDSIPAEVSVITDKTIEQSRILDLGCGTGTHSLYLTSKGYQVTGIDLSAKAIETAKEKAQSNNVAVIFFGWRCNQPWEYYPRY
;
A
#
# COMPACT_ATOMS: atom_id res chain seq x y z
N MET A 1 -1.25 -8.95 10.43
CA MET A 1 -0.14 -9.70 9.82
C MET A 1 0.66 -8.71 8.99
N ILE A 2 1.98 -8.62 9.16
CA ILE A 2 2.85 -7.71 8.38
C ILE A 2 3.53 -8.57 7.31
N ILE A 3 3.33 -8.23 6.04
CA ILE A 3 3.97 -8.92 4.91
C ILE A 3 4.83 -7.89 4.18
N SER A 4 6.13 -8.17 4.07
CA SER A 4 7.09 -7.35 3.33
C SER A 4 7.35 -8.02 1.98
N LEU A 5 6.98 -7.37 0.89
CA LEU A 5 7.23 -7.85 -0.48
C LEU A 5 8.40 -7.05 -1.05
N LEU A 6 9.55 -7.69 -1.27
CA LEU A 6 10.78 -7.03 -1.75
C LEU A 6 11.28 -7.71 -3.06
N TYR A 7 11.28 -6.93 -4.17
CA TYR A 7 11.91 -7.11 -5.51
C TYR A 7 11.42 -8.23 -6.46
N PRO A 8 11.61 -8.16 -7.84
CA PRO A 8 12.19 -7.13 -8.72
C PRO A 8 11.23 -6.60 -9.86
N SER A 9 11.51 -5.40 -10.40
CA SER A 9 10.68 -4.59 -11.34
C SER A 9 9.36 -4.07 -10.75
N TRP A 10 9.45 -2.91 -10.09
CA TRP A 10 8.56 -2.45 -9.02
C TRP A 10 7.15 -1.95 -9.39
N ASP A 11 6.79 -1.90 -10.67
CA ASP A 11 5.48 -1.42 -11.11
C ASP A 11 5.01 -2.28 -12.27
N GLN A 12 4.64 -3.52 -11.97
CA GLN A 12 3.85 -4.34 -12.88
C GLN A 12 2.38 -4.14 -12.53
N ASP A 13 1.54 -3.87 -13.53
CA ASP A 13 0.08 -3.80 -13.35
C ASP A 13 -0.52 -5.19 -13.04
N SER A 14 0.27 -6.26 -13.18
CA SER A 14 -0.09 -7.63 -12.86
C SER A 14 0.16 -7.95 -11.40
N ILE A 15 -0.87 -8.47 -10.73
CA ILE A 15 -0.83 -8.92 -9.34
C ILE A 15 0.02 -10.21 -9.25
N PRO A 16 1.11 -10.23 -8.47
CA PRO A 16 1.89 -11.44 -8.24
C PRO A 16 1.04 -12.53 -7.57
N ALA A 17 1.26 -13.79 -7.95
CA ALA A 17 0.47 -14.93 -7.49
C ALA A 17 0.52 -15.12 -5.95
N GLU A 18 1.52 -14.55 -5.27
CA GLU A 18 1.61 -14.60 -3.81
C GLU A 18 0.48 -13.81 -3.12
N VAL A 19 -0.04 -12.76 -3.75
CA VAL A 19 -1.12 -11.94 -3.18
C VAL A 19 -2.47 -12.65 -3.26
N SER A 20 -2.72 -13.45 -4.31
CA SER A 20 -3.97 -14.22 -4.44
C SER A 20 -4.10 -15.32 -3.38
N VAL A 21 -2.98 -15.89 -2.93
CA VAL A 21 -2.98 -16.89 -1.85
C VAL A 21 -3.44 -16.30 -0.51
N ILE A 22 -3.24 -15.00 -0.29
CA ILE A 22 -3.71 -14.29 0.91
C ILE A 22 -5.22 -14.08 0.85
N THR A 23 -5.78 -13.79 -0.32
CA THR A 23 -7.22 -13.57 -0.48
C THR A 23 -8.04 -14.84 -0.34
N ASP A 24 -7.45 -16.00 -0.64
CA ASP A 24 -8.14 -17.30 -0.58
C ASP A 24 -8.24 -17.89 0.84
N LYS A 25 -7.44 -17.39 1.79
CA LYS A 25 -7.45 -17.84 3.19
C LYS A 25 -8.14 -16.81 4.07
N THR A 26 -9.45 -16.98 4.29
CA THR A 26 -10.27 -16.64 5.49
C THR A 26 -9.79 -15.59 6.51
N ILE A 27 -9.12 -14.51 6.10
CA ILE A 27 -8.88 -13.35 6.95
C ILE A 27 -9.91 -12.28 6.57
N GLU A 28 -11.17 -12.50 6.95
CA GLU A 28 -12.26 -11.57 6.64
C GLU A 28 -11.94 -10.16 7.15
N GLN A 29 -12.11 -9.17 6.25
CA GLN A 29 -12.15 -7.72 6.53
C GLN A 29 -11.04 -7.19 7.46
N SER A 30 -9.85 -7.79 7.40
CA SER A 30 -8.74 -7.41 8.26
C SER A 30 -7.95 -6.23 7.74
N ARG A 31 -7.18 -5.62 8.65
CA ARG A 31 -6.31 -4.48 8.34
C ARG A 31 -4.95 -4.96 7.84
N ILE A 32 -4.49 -4.38 6.74
CA ILE A 32 -3.21 -4.70 6.09
C ILE A 32 -2.33 -3.46 6.09
N LEU A 33 -1.05 -3.66 6.40
CA LEU A 33 0.00 -2.66 6.26
C LEU A 33 0.93 -3.10 5.13
N ASP A 34 0.97 -2.30 4.05
CA ASP A 34 1.81 -2.52 2.87
C ASP A 34 3.05 -1.61 2.97
N LEU A 35 4.20 -2.21 3.33
CA LEU A 35 5.46 -1.51 3.56
C LEU A 35 6.32 -1.51 2.29
N GLY A 36 6.69 -0.33 1.81
CA GLY A 36 7.30 -0.17 0.49
C GLY A 36 6.27 -0.34 -0.62
N CYS A 37 5.09 0.27 -0.47
CA CYS A 37 3.93 0.02 -1.34
C CYS A 37 4.11 0.51 -2.79
N GLY A 38 5.16 1.29 -3.08
CA GLY A 38 5.40 1.86 -4.40
C GLY A 38 4.21 2.69 -4.89
N THR A 39 3.78 2.43 -6.13
CA THR A 39 2.62 3.05 -6.78
C THR A 39 1.28 2.45 -6.32
N GLY A 40 1.28 1.56 -5.32
CA GLY A 40 0.08 1.09 -4.65
C GLY A 40 -0.67 -0.04 -5.33
N THR A 41 -0.11 -0.73 -6.34
CA THR A 41 -0.80 -1.81 -7.08
C THR A 41 -1.39 -2.88 -6.16
N HIS A 42 -0.62 -3.40 -5.20
CA HIS A 42 -1.11 -4.39 -4.24
C HIS A 42 -2.14 -3.81 -3.28
N SER A 43 -1.87 -2.60 -2.77
CA SER A 43 -2.77 -1.89 -1.87
C SER A 43 -4.16 -1.67 -2.49
N LEU A 44 -4.22 -1.31 -3.77
CA LEU A 44 -5.46 -1.13 -4.52
C LEU A 44 -6.19 -2.45 -4.72
N TYR A 45 -5.48 -3.49 -5.15
CA TYR A 45 -6.08 -4.81 -5.34
C TYR A 45 -6.69 -5.33 -4.03
N LEU A 46 -5.94 -5.32 -2.94
CA LEU A 46 -6.40 -5.81 -1.65
C LEU A 46 -7.59 -4.97 -1.14
N THR A 47 -7.57 -3.66 -1.31
CA THR A 47 -8.72 -2.83 -0.93
C THR A 47 -9.96 -3.14 -1.79
N SER A 48 -9.79 -3.41 -3.09
CA SER A 48 -10.88 -3.87 -3.97
C SER A 48 -11.50 -5.19 -3.53
N LYS A 49 -10.74 -6.01 -2.79
CA LYS A 49 -11.19 -7.29 -2.20
C LYS A 49 -11.83 -7.13 -0.81
N GLY A 50 -11.98 -5.90 -0.31
CA GLY A 50 -12.65 -5.60 0.97
C GLY A 50 -11.72 -5.50 2.18
N TYR A 51 -10.40 -5.49 1.97
CA TYR A 51 -9.43 -5.28 3.05
C TYR A 51 -9.25 -3.79 3.36
N GLN A 52 -8.95 -3.45 4.61
CA GLN A 52 -8.56 -2.09 4.99
C GLN A 52 -7.05 -1.95 4.87
N VAL A 53 -6.56 -1.29 3.82
CA VAL A 53 -5.12 -1.21 3.54
C VAL A 53 -4.56 0.17 3.86
N THR A 54 -3.41 0.18 4.53
CA THR A 54 -2.55 1.35 4.66
C THR A 54 -1.23 1.07 3.92
N GLY A 55 -0.90 1.88 2.92
CA GLY A 55 0.35 1.80 2.19
C GLY A 55 1.36 2.85 2.69
N ILE A 56 2.62 2.45 2.84
CA ILE A 56 3.72 3.34 3.22
C ILE A 56 4.85 3.17 2.21
N ASP A 57 5.38 4.28 1.70
CA ASP A 57 6.57 4.28 0.84
C ASP A 57 7.45 5.50 1.11
N LEU A 58 8.76 5.37 0.87
CA LEU A 58 9.73 6.46 1.03
C LEU A 58 9.69 7.45 -0.14
N SER A 59 9.25 6.99 -1.32
CA SER A 59 9.20 7.79 -2.54
C SER A 59 7.92 8.63 -2.57
N ALA A 60 8.06 9.94 -2.37
CA ALA A 60 6.94 10.88 -2.49
C ALA A 60 6.25 10.80 -3.86
N LYS A 61 7.04 10.61 -4.93
CA LYS A 61 6.53 10.44 -6.29
C LYS A 61 5.69 9.17 -6.42
N ALA A 62 6.11 8.07 -5.80
CA ALA A 62 5.34 6.82 -5.83
C ALA A 62 4.01 6.95 -5.09
N ILE A 63 4.00 7.63 -3.93
CA ILE A 63 2.79 7.94 -3.17
C ILE A 63 1.82 8.84 -3.93
N GLU A 64 2.32 9.82 -4.68
CA GLU A 64 1.50 10.67 -5.55
C GLU A 64 0.79 9.82 -6.63
N THR A 65 1.56 9.02 -7.37
CA THR A 65 1.00 8.08 -8.35
C THR A 65 0.02 7.09 -7.71
N ALA A 66 0.29 6.59 -6.51
CA ALA A 66 -0.60 5.67 -5.79
C ALA A 66 -1.95 6.31 -5.45
N LYS A 67 -1.94 7.58 -5.02
CA LYS A 67 -3.16 8.35 -4.74
C LYS A 67 -3.96 8.62 -6.02
N GLU A 68 -3.29 8.96 -7.12
CA GLU A 68 -3.95 9.16 -8.43
C GLU A 68 -4.59 7.86 -8.94
N LYS A 69 -3.88 6.73 -8.84
CA LYS A 69 -4.42 5.40 -9.18
C LYS A 69 -5.61 5.05 -8.28
N ALA A 70 -5.56 5.35 -6.98
CA ALA A 70 -6.67 5.13 -6.04
C ALA A 70 -7.92 5.93 -6.40
N GLN A 71 -7.76 7.22 -6.70
CA GLN A 71 -8.85 8.08 -7.14
C GLN A 71 -9.45 7.57 -8.46
N SER A 72 -8.60 7.24 -9.44
CA SER A 72 -9.05 6.78 -10.76
C SER A 72 -9.82 5.44 -10.70
N ASN A 73 -9.46 4.56 -9.76
CA ASN A 73 -10.13 3.27 -9.55
C ASN A 73 -11.26 3.34 -8.50
N ASN A 74 -11.54 4.51 -7.94
CA ASN A 74 -12.53 4.73 -6.88
C ASN A 74 -12.33 3.80 -5.65
N VAL A 75 -11.06 3.65 -5.22
CA VAL A 75 -10.66 2.78 -4.11
C VAL A 75 -10.17 3.62 -2.93
N ALA A 76 -10.71 3.38 -1.74
CA ALA A 76 -10.35 4.11 -0.52
C ALA A 76 -9.14 3.49 0.20
N VAL A 77 -7.93 3.90 -0.19
CA VAL A 77 -6.67 3.48 0.45
C VAL A 77 -6.00 4.67 1.15
N ILE A 78 -5.43 4.44 2.33
CA ILE A 78 -4.62 5.45 3.02
C ILE A 78 -3.15 5.26 2.65
N PHE A 79 -2.51 6.30 2.12
CA PHE A 79 -1.09 6.30 1.75
C PHE A 79 -0.29 7.33 2.55
N PHE A 80 0.80 6.88 3.19
CA PHE A 80 1.76 7.74 3.89
C PHE A 80 3.11 7.76 3.17
N GLY A 81 3.64 8.95 2.94
CA GLY A 81 5.04 9.12 2.56
C GLY A 81 5.93 9.11 3.79
N TRP A 82 6.88 8.18 3.87
CA TRP A 82 7.87 8.17 4.94
C TRP A 82 9.10 8.97 4.51
N ARG A 83 9.63 9.83 5.37
CA ARG A 83 10.91 10.53 5.12
C ARG A 83 11.90 10.16 6.21
N CYS A 84 12.89 9.35 5.87
CA CYS A 84 13.90 8.82 6.81
C CYS A 84 14.86 9.92 7.35
N ASN A 85 14.79 11.15 6.82
CA ASN A 85 15.66 12.27 7.18
C ASN A 85 14.94 13.46 7.81
N GLN A 86 13.76 13.25 8.37
CA GLN A 86 13.18 14.22 9.29
C GLN A 86 13.63 13.85 10.71
N PRO A 87 14.22 14.77 11.49
CA PRO A 87 14.48 14.50 12.90
C PRO A 87 13.17 14.10 13.59
N TRP A 88 13.23 13.24 14.60
CA TRP A 88 12.11 12.77 15.42
C TRP A 88 11.46 13.87 16.29
N GLU A 89 11.49 15.12 15.83
CA GLU A 89 10.71 16.17 16.44
C GLU A 89 9.23 15.89 16.22
N TYR A 90 8.59 15.57 17.34
CA TYR A 90 7.16 15.48 17.55
C TYR A 90 6.40 16.58 16.78
N TYR A 91 5.67 16.22 15.73
CA TYR A 91 4.67 17.07 15.11
C TYR A 91 3.29 16.72 15.69
N PRO A 92 2.67 17.58 16.51
CA PRO A 92 1.28 17.39 16.89
C PRO A 92 0.37 17.63 15.68
N ARG A 93 -0.53 16.66 15.48
CA ARG A 93 -1.81 16.68 14.75
C ARG A 93 -2.18 17.94 13.95
N TYR A 94 -2.62 17.69 12.72
CA TYR A 94 -3.89 18.22 12.20
C TYR A 94 -4.78 17.05 11.82
#